data_AF-A0A2E9QNI6-F1
#
_entry.id   AF-A0A2E9QNI6-F1
#
_cell.length_a   1.000
_cell.length_b   1.000
_cell.length_c   1.000
_cell.angle_alpha   90.00
_cell.angle_beta   90.00
_cell.angle_gamma   90.00
#
_symmetry.space_group_name_H-M   'P 1'
#
loop_
_entity.id
_entity.type
_entity.pdbx_description
1 polymer ?
#
loop_
_entity_poly.entity_id
_entity_poly.type
_entity_poly.pdbx_seq_one_letter_code
_entity_poly.pdbx_strand_id
1 'polypeptide(L)'
;MSMFHRIILGPQRLRPMLADVVKECGLSGQTALITAGWQEREEEDQELVEALGLPATNLQLHARWETVSSEDPEFFQAHRKRQDRMWRLQKLYLLRLDKSLDAARELLAIEDEVPEMLDPAVEDAIETVRLIDEHHVERVRELHQEFEETWKPLQREAIQRQREDILKLLADCPNVAIAGGHVAVLLNRMRLFGLKDMIDKHHIIAWSAGAMALSEHVVLFHDSPPQGRSNPEILDVGLGLLRGILPLPHAKRRLKLKERDRVGILARRFKEFLCVALDEGDRVDLIEEGHWRPRWSARVLREDGTLKQAEA
;
A
#
# COMPACT_ATOMS: atom_id res chain seq x y z
N MET A 1 -18.55 -17.36 8.46
CA MET A 1 -17.28 -16.66 8.22
C MET A 1 -17.46 -15.83 6.96
N SER A 2 -17.16 -14.54 7.01
CA SER A 2 -17.49 -13.59 5.94
C SER A 2 -16.86 -14.02 4.61
N MET A 3 -17.70 -14.22 3.59
CA MET A 3 -17.44 -14.86 2.30
C MET A 3 -16.77 -13.91 1.28
N PHE A 4 -15.97 -12.92 1.74
CA PHE A 4 -15.39 -11.91 0.86
C PHE A 4 -13.94 -12.23 0.52
N HIS A 5 -13.69 -12.49 -0.76
CA HIS A 5 -12.35 -12.61 -1.31
C HIS A 5 -11.53 -11.32 -1.10
N ARG A 6 -10.26 -11.49 -0.72
CA ARG A 6 -9.24 -10.44 -0.68
C ARG A 6 -8.04 -10.93 -1.48
N ILE A 7 -7.82 -10.31 -2.62
CA ILE A 7 -6.86 -10.78 -3.61
C ILE A 7 -5.89 -9.65 -3.92
N ILE A 8 -4.61 -9.93 -3.78
CA ILE A 8 -3.52 -9.03 -4.15
C ILE A 8 -2.86 -9.56 -5.41
N LEU A 9 -2.72 -8.72 -6.42
CA LEU A 9 -2.03 -9.07 -7.65
C LEU A 9 -0.76 -8.26 -7.84
N GLY A 10 0.17 -8.85 -8.59
CA GLY A 10 1.25 -8.11 -9.21
C GLY A 10 0.74 -7.11 -10.26
N PRO A 11 1.64 -6.34 -10.88
CA PRO A 11 1.26 -5.31 -11.84
C PRO A 11 0.55 -5.88 -13.08
N GLN A 12 -0.54 -5.22 -13.49
CA GLN A 12 -1.47 -5.74 -14.51
C GLN A 12 -1.25 -5.22 -15.93
N ARG A 13 -0.27 -4.33 -16.18
CA ARG A 13 -0.10 -3.67 -17.50
C ARG A 13 0.49 -4.58 -18.58
N LEU A 14 1.54 -5.35 -18.27
CA LEU A 14 2.26 -6.13 -19.28
C LEU A 14 1.75 -7.57 -19.42
N ARG A 15 1.29 -8.14 -18.30
CA ARG A 15 0.71 -9.48 -18.24
C ARG A 15 -0.57 -9.42 -17.39
N PRO A 16 -1.66 -8.90 -17.96
CA PRO A 16 -2.93 -8.82 -17.25
C PRO A 16 -3.43 -10.25 -16.95
N MET A 17 -4.00 -10.41 -15.76
CA MET A 17 -4.50 -11.67 -15.23
C MET A 17 -5.76 -11.46 -14.39
N LEU A 18 -6.34 -10.26 -14.45
CA LEU A 18 -7.57 -9.88 -13.74
C LEU A 18 -8.74 -10.78 -14.13
N ALA A 19 -9.00 -10.94 -15.44
CA ALA A 19 -10.08 -11.80 -15.94
C ALA A 19 -9.93 -13.26 -15.50
N ASP A 20 -8.71 -13.81 -15.51
CA ASP A 20 -8.43 -15.17 -15.06
C ASP A 20 -8.78 -15.34 -13.57
N VAL A 21 -8.37 -14.38 -12.74
CA VAL A 21 -8.66 -14.37 -11.29
C VAL A 21 -10.14 -14.20 -11.00
N VAL A 22 -10.81 -13.29 -11.70
CA VAL A 22 -12.26 -13.09 -11.61
C VAL A 22 -12.97 -14.42 -11.85
N LYS A 23 -12.59 -15.12 -12.92
CA LYS A 23 -13.18 -16.41 -13.27
C LYS A 23 -12.86 -17.50 -12.25
N GLU A 24 -11.60 -17.61 -11.83
CA GLU A 24 -11.14 -18.64 -10.88
C GLU A 24 -11.83 -18.49 -9.51
N CYS A 25 -12.03 -17.25 -9.06
CA CYS A 25 -12.70 -16.95 -7.80
C CYS A 25 -14.24 -16.91 -7.92
N GLY A 26 -14.80 -17.14 -9.11
CA GLY A 26 -16.25 -17.10 -9.33
C GLY A 26 -16.87 -15.71 -9.09
N LEU A 27 -16.09 -14.64 -9.26
CA LEU A 27 -16.57 -13.27 -9.08
C LEU A 27 -17.51 -12.90 -10.23
N SER A 28 -18.61 -12.23 -9.91
CA SER A 28 -19.64 -11.83 -10.87
C SER A 28 -20.34 -10.55 -10.43
N GLY A 29 -21.16 -9.97 -11.31
CA GLY A 29 -21.87 -8.73 -11.05
C GLY A 29 -21.05 -7.47 -11.34
N GLN A 30 -21.58 -6.32 -10.94
CA GLN A 30 -20.93 -5.02 -11.13
C GLN A 30 -19.67 -4.90 -10.28
N THR A 31 -18.66 -4.22 -10.81
CA THR A 31 -17.43 -3.91 -10.06
C THR A 31 -17.28 -2.41 -9.89
N ALA A 32 -17.15 -1.96 -8.64
CA ALA A 32 -16.69 -0.61 -8.38
C ALA A 32 -15.18 -0.54 -8.63
N LEU A 33 -14.77 0.37 -9.51
CA LEU A 33 -13.38 0.58 -9.85
C LEU A 33 -12.85 1.82 -9.14
N ILE A 34 -11.71 1.68 -8.47
CA ILE A 34 -10.96 2.78 -7.88
C ILE A 34 -9.60 2.83 -8.56
N THR A 35 -9.35 3.91 -9.31
CA THR A 35 -8.03 4.12 -9.91
C THR A 35 -7.31 5.25 -9.19
N ALA A 36 -5.99 5.14 -9.16
CA ALA A 36 -5.11 6.21 -8.71
C ALA A 36 -4.50 6.94 -9.91
N GLY A 37 -5.19 6.93 -11.08
CA GLY A 37 -4.71 7.50 -12.34
C GLY A 37 -4.05 8.86 -12.13
N TRP A 38 -3.17 9.27 -13.04
CA TRP A 38 -2.53 10.59 -12.97
C TRP A 38 -3.60 11.68 -13.04
N GLN A 39 -4.21 12.05 -11.91
CA GLN A 39 -5.24 13.09 -11.69
C GLN A 39 -6.18 13.29 -12.89
N GLU A 40 -5.72 14.00 -13.91
CA GLU A 40 -6.30 14.21 -15.24
C GLU A 40 -6.67 12.94 -16.04
N ARG A 41 -6.10 11.78 -15.72
CA ARG A 41 -6.31 10.50 -16.42
C ARG A 41 -7.13 9.48 -15.63
N GLU A 42 -7.81 9.91 -14.57
CA GLU A 42 -8.67 9.02 -13.78
C GLU A 42 -9.76 8.35 -14.63
N GLU A 43 -10.22 9.04 -15.68
CA GLU A 43 -11.24 8.57 -16.64
C GLU A 43 -10.68 7.65 -17.74
N GLU A 44 -9.36 7.52 -17.89
CA GLU A 44 -8.74 6.61 -18.85
C GLU A 44 -8.75 5.16 -18.31
N ASP A 45 -9.94 4.62 -18.00
CA ASP A 45 -10.11 3.30 -17.36
C ASP A 45 -10.51 2.18 -18.32
N GLN A 46 -10.75 2.48 -19.60
CA GLN A 46 -11.26 1.52 -20.57
C GLN A 46 -10.40 0.25 -20.67
N GLU A 47 -9.08 0.37 -20.81
CA GLU A 47 -8.17 -0.79 -20.85
C GLU A 47 -8.30 -1.66 -19.59
N LEU A 48 -8.57 -1.03 -18.45
CA LEU A 48 -8.68 -1.72 -17.17
C LEU A 48 -10.03 -2.42 -17.02
N VAL A 49 -11.12 -1.78 -17.46
CA VAL A 49 -12.45 -2.39 -17.52
C VAL A 49 -12.43 -3.61 -18.45
N GLU A 50 -11.81 -3.48 -19.62
CA GLU A 50 -11.64 -4.59 -20.57
C GLU A 50 -10.82 -5.73 -19.95
N ALA A 51 -9.71 -5.43 -19.26
CA ALA A 51 -8.87 -6.43 -18.60
C ALA A 51 -9.57 -7.14 -17.42
N LEU A 52 -10.52 -6.49 -16.76
CA LEU A 52 -11.28 -7.05 -15.64
C LEU A 52 -12.23 -8.16 -16.09
N GLY A 53 -12.82 -8.03 -17.29
CA GLY A 53 -13.80 -8.99 -17.81
C GLY A 53 -15.17 -8.97 -17.11
N LEU A 54 -15.44 -7.94 -16.29
CA LEU A 54 -16.72 -7.67 -15.65
C LEU A 54 -17.17 -6.25 -15.96
N PRO A 55 -18.49 -5.97 -15.94
CA PRO A 55 -18.96 -4.61 -16.02
C PRO A 55 -18.46 -3.83 -14.79
N ALA A 56 -17.95 -2.62 -15.02
CA ALA A 56 -17.32 -1.82 -13.98
C ALA A 56 -17.75 -0.36 -14.06
N THR A 57 -17.77 0.29 -12.89
CA THR A 57 -18.04 1.72 -12.75
C THR A 57 -16.96 2.35 -11.88
N ASN A 58 -16.27 3.34 -12.44
CA ASN A 58 -15.25 4.07 -11.72
C ASN A 58 -15.87 5.03 -10.70
N LEU A 59 -15.35 5.03 -9.48
CA LEU A 59 -15.83 5.91 -8.42
C LEU A 59 -15.33 7.35 -8.56
N GLN A 60 -14.34 7.60 -9.43
CA GLN A 60 -13.81 8.92 -9.78
C GLN A 60 -13.44 9.77 -8.55
N LEU A 61 -12.69 9.18 -7.62
CA LEU A 61 -12.40 9.80 -6.32
C LEU A 61 -11.58 11.10 -6.45
N HIS A 62 -10.80 11.25 -7.52
CA HIS A 62 -10.08 12.49 -7.79
C HIS A 62 -11.04 13.60 -8.25
N ALA A 63 -11.89 13.35 -9.25
CA ALA A 63 -12.88 14.33 -9.71
C ALA A 63 -13.83 14.78 -8.57
N ARG A 64 -14.21 13.84 -7.70
CA ARG A 64 -15.00 14.15 -6.49
C ARG A 64 -14.24 15.06 -5.51
N TRP A 65 -12.93 14.88 -5.38
CA TRP A 65 -12.11 15.76 -4.57
C TRP A 65 -12.01 17.17 -5.15
N GLU A 66 -11.91 17.31 -6.48
CA GLU A 66 -11.92 18.62 -7.13
C GLU A 66 -13.23 19.37 -6.83
N THR A 67 -14.36 18.66 -6.95
CA THR A 67 -15.68 19.19 -6.55
C THR A 67 -15.68 19.68 -5.11
N VAL A 68 -15.26 18.83 -4.16
CA VAL A 68 -15.17 19.22 -2.73
C VAL A 68 -14.26 20.42 -2.52
N SER A 69 -13.11 20.47 -3.20
CA SER A 69 -12.15 21.56 -3.06
C SER A 69 -12.67 22.90 -3.56
N SER A 70 -13.54 22.88 -4.58
CA SER A 70 -14.22 24.08 -5.09
C SER A 70 -15.36 24.53 -4.18
N GLU A 71 -16.08 23.59 -3.58
CA GLU A 71 -17.26 23.86 -2.74
C GLU A 71 -16.92 24.22 -1.28
N ASP A 72 -15.81 23.70 -0.74
CA ASP A 72 -15.31 24.02 0.60
C ASP A 72 -13.84 24.48 0.57
N PRO A 73 -13.58 25.75 0.17
CA PRO A 73 -12.23 26.30 0.10
C PRO A 73 -11.52 26.38 1.47
N GLU A 74 -12.28 26.51 2.57
CA GLU A 74 -11.73 26.53 3.92
C GLU A 74 -11.11 25.17 4.26
N PHE A 75 -11.87 24.09 4.04
CA PHE A 75 -11.38 22.73 4.23
C PHE A 75 -10.22 22.40 3.29
N PHE A 76 -10.24 22.90 2.05
CA PHE A 76 -9.12 22.72 1.13
C PHE A 76 -7.82 23.33 1.66
N GLN A 77 -7.87 24.55 2.20
CA GLN A 77 -6.70 25.18 2.82
C GLN A 77 -6.20 24.39 4.04
N ALA A 78 -7.12 23.89 4.86
CA ALA A 78 -6.77 23.05 6.01
C ALA A 78 -6.09 21.74 5.59
N HIS A 79 -6.62 21.09 4.56
CA HIS A 79 -6.07 19.86 4.00
C HIS A 79 -4.66 20.08 3.45
N ARG A 80 -4.41 21.19 2.73
CA ARG A 80 -3.07 21.58 2.29
C ARG A 80 -2.10 21.79 3.46
N LYS A 81 -2.50 22.55 4.49
CA LYS A 81 -1.68 22.74 5.71
C LYS A 81 -1.34 21.41 6.38
N ARG A 82 -2.27 20.45 6.38
CA ARG A 82 -2.00 19.10 6.86
C ARG A 82 -0.95 18.38 6.00
N GLN A 83 -1.05 18.44 4.67
CA GLN A 83 -0.05 17.85 3.78
C GLN A 83 1.34 18.43 4.01
N ASP A 84 1.45 19.74 4.24
CA ASP A 84 2.73 20.38 4.57
C ASP A 84 3.32 19.85 5.88
N ARG A 85 2.48 19.65 6.91
CA ARG A 85 2.90 19.06 8.19
C ARG A 85 3.36 17.61 8.03
N MET A 86 2.62 16.80 7.28
CA MET A 86 2.99 15.42 6.96
C MET A 86 4.35 15.35 6.26
N TRP A 87 4.57 16.22 5.27
CA TRP A 87 5.86 16.29 4.57
C TRP A 87 7.02 16.68 5.49
N ARG A 88 6.82 17.62 6.42
CA ARG A 88 7.84 17.97 7.41
C ARG A 88 8.15 16.81 8.35
N LEU A 89 7.13 16.08 8.80
CA LEU A 89 7.30 14.88 9.62
C LEU A 89 8.11 13.80 8.88
N GLN A 90 7.78 13.57 7.60
CA GLN A 90 8.51 12.63 6.74
C GLN A 90 9.99 12.98 6.66
N LYS A 91 10.33 14.26 6.46
CA LYS A 91 11.74 14.70 6.39
C LYS A 91 12.54 14.38 7.65
N LEU A 92 11.95 14.59 8.83
CA LEU A 92 12.61 14.29 10.10
C LEU A 92 12.79 12.79 10.31
N TYR A 93 11.78 11.99 9.91
CA TYR A 93 11.86 10.54 9.92
C TYR A 93 12.98 10.03 9.00
N LEU A 94 13.02 10.47 7.74
CA LEU A 94 14.02 10.04 6.77
C LEU A 94 15.45 10.35 7.20
N LEU A 95 15.68 11.50 7.84
CA LEU A 95 16.99 11.85 8.36
C LEU A 95 17.51 10.84 9.39
N ARG A 96 16.65 10.37 10.30
CA ARG A 96 17.00 9.37 11.33
C ARG A 96 17.11 7.96 10.73
N LEU A 97 16.17 7.63 9.84
CA LEU A 97 16.10 6.34 9.17
C LEU A 97 17.37 6.07 8.37
N ASP A 98 17.85 7.06 7.61
CA ASP A 98 19.03 6.96 6.77
C ASP A 98 20.26 6.48 7.55
N LYS A 99 20.58 7.17 8.65
CA LYS A 99 21.74 6.85 9.48
C LYS A 99 21.63 5.50 10.17
N SER A 100 20.43 5.12 10.58
CA SER A 100 20.21 3.85 11.28
C SER A 100 20.29 2.66 10.33
N LEU A 101 19.77 2.80 9.10
CA LEU A 101 19.92 1.78 8.08
C LEU A 101 21.35 1.65 7.57
N ASP A 102 22.10 2.75 7.48
CA ASP A 102 23.52 2.68 7.12
C ASP A 102 24.33 1.93 8.17
N ALA A 103 24.11 2.19 9.46
CA ALA A 103 24.75 1.42 10.53
C ALA A 103 24.44 -0.10 10.44
N ALA A 104 23.17 -0.47 10.22
CA ALA A 104 22.79 -1.88 10.07
C ALA A 104 23.45 -2.55 8.87
N ARG A 105 23.63 -1.82 7.76
CA ARG A 105 24.32 -2.32 6.55
C ARG A 105 25.81 -2.44 6.74
N GLU A 106 26.43 -1.47 7.41
CA GLU A 106 27.86 -1.49 7.70
C GLU A 106 28.21 -2.69 8.57
N LEU A 107 27.43 -2.95 9.64
CA LEU A 107 27.59 -4.13 10.49
C LEU A 107 27.41 -5.43 9.70
N LEU A 108 26.35 -5.53 8.88
CA LEU A 108 26.08 -6.75 8.10
C LEU A 108 27.14 -7.02 7.03
N ALA A 109 27.87 -5.99 6.58
CA ALA A 109 28.94 -6.10 5.60
C ALA A 109 30.30 -6.48 6.20
N ILE A 110 30.43 -6.58 7.53
CA ILE A 110 31.68 -6.99 8.17
C ILE A 110 31.90 -8.48 7.93
N GLU A 111 32.97 -8.81 7.22
CA GLU A 111 33.48 -10.19 7.12
C GLU A 111 34.34 -10.47 8.35
N ASP A 112 33.77 -11.12 9.38
CA ASP A 112 34.44 -11.42 10.66
C ASP A 112 34.44 -12.93 10.98
N GLU A 113 35.42 -13.39 11.75
CA GLU A 113 35.56 -14.75 12.26
C GLU A 113 34.71 -15.01 13.52
N VAL A 114 33.99 -14.00 14.04
CA VAL A 114 33.17 -14.12 15.27
C VAL A 114 31.68 -13.77 15.06
N PRO A 115 30.91 -14.60 14.32
CA PRO A 115 29.47 -14.39 14.08
C PRO A 115 28.62 -14.24 15.35
N GLU A 116 29.03 -14.90 16.43
CA GLU A 116 28.33 -14.87 17.74
C GLU A 116 28.23 -13.47 18.37
N MET A 117 29.13 -12.55 18.01
CA MET A 117 29.06 -11.14 18.43
C MET A 117 28.41 -10.25 17.37
N LEU A 118 28.62 -10.56 16.09
CA LEU A 118 28.14 -9.73 14.99
C LEU A 118 26.63 -9.86 14.76
N ASP A 119 26.09 -11.08 14.82
CA ASP A 119 24.66 -11.33 14.58
C ASP A 119 23.75 -10.58 15.57
N PRO A 120 24.01 -10.59 16.90
CA PRO A 120 23.27 -9.75 17.84
C PRO A 120 23.39 -8.26 17.56
N ALA A 121 24.59 -7.77 17.21
CA ALA A 121 24.81 -6.36 16.91
C ALA A 121 24.03 -5.89 15.66
N VAL A 122 23.94 -6.74 14.63
CA VAL A 122 23.10 -6.47 13.45
C VAL A 122 21.63 -6.42 13.84
N GLU A 123 21.14 -7.36 14.66
CA GLU A 123 19.75 -7.35 15.09
C GLU A 123 19.42 -6.13 15.95
N ASP A 124 20.29 -5.72 16.87
CA ASP A 124 20.13 -4.48 17.67
C ASP A 124 20.07 -3.23 16.78
N ALA A 125 20.87 -3.18 15.71
CA ALA A 125 20.83 -2.09 14.73
C ALA A 125 19.51 -2.07 13.93
N ILE A 126 18.99 -3.25 13.56
CA ILE A 126 17.69 -3.37 12.89
C ILE A 126 16.55 -3.02 13.85
N GLU A 127 16.63 -3.41 15.13
CA GLU A 127 15.65 -3.04 16.15
C GLU A 127 15.60 -1.52 16.35
N THR A 128 16.75 -0.84 16.31
CA THR A 128 16.79 0.64 16.31
C THR A 128 16.03 1.24 15.13
N VAL A 129 16.11 0.61 13.95
CA VAL A 129 15.31 1.03 12.78
C VAL A 129 13.81 0.82 13.03
N ARG A 130 13.42 -0.32 13.62
CA ARG A 130 12.01 -0.61 13.97
C ARG A 130 11.46 0.43 14.96
N LEU A 131 12.22 0.81 15.99
CA LEU A 131 11.81 1.85 16.94
C LEU A 131 11.61 3.23 16.28
N ILE A 132 12.43 3.57 15.27
CA ILE A 132 12.26 4.80 14.50
C ILE A 132 10.97 4.75 13.67
N ASP A 133 10.68 3.60 13.05
CA ASP A 133 9.46 3.36 12.28
C ASP A 133 8.21 3.45 13.15
N GLU A 134 8.21 2.77 14.31
CA GLU A 134 7.10 2.79 15.27
C GLU A 134 6.77 4.20 15.72
N HIS A 135 7.79 4.96 16.12
CA HIS A 135 7.61 6.35 16.52
C HIS A 135 7.07 7.22 15.37
N HIS A 136 7.56 7.02 14.14
CA HIS A 136 7.06 7.74 12.98
C HIS A 136 5.58 7.42 12.72
N VAL A 137 5.21 6.14 12.75
CA VAL A 137 3.84 5.67 12.58
C VAL A 137 2.91 6.26 13.64
N GLU A 138 3.32 6.30 14.91
CA GLU A 138 2.55 6.96 15.97
C GLU A 138 2.32 8.43 15.68
N ARG A 139 3.38 9.18 15.32
CA ARG A 139 3.26 10.61 14.98
C ARG A 139 2.37 10.87 13.77
N VAL A 140 2.38 9.97 12.78
CA VAL A 140 1.49 10.02 11.62
C VAL A 140 0.03 9.80 12.07
N ARG A 141 -0.23 8.78 12.89
CA ARG A 141 -1.58 8.50 13.42
C ARG A 141 -2.13 9.68 14.22
N GLU A 142 -1.32 10.27 15.09
CA GLU A 142 -1.70 11.45 15.89
C GLU A 142 -2.07 12.64 15.00
N LEU A 143 -1.28 12.92 13.95
CA LEU A 143 -1.57 14.00 13.01
C LEU A 143 -2.88 13.75 12.24
N HIS A 144 -3.13 12.50 11.83
CA HIS A 144 -4.41 12.12 11.24
C HIS A 144 -5.57 12.34 12.22
N GLN A 145 -5.44 11.86 13.44
CA GLN A 145 -6.46 11.99 14.48
C GLN A 145 -6.76 13.46 14.79
N GLU A 146 -5.73 14.28 15.02
CA GLU A 146 -5.87 15.72 15.26
C GLU A 146 -6.66 16.40 14.13
N PHE A 147 -6.37 16.04 12.87
CA PHE A 147 -7.08 16.57 11.72
C PHE A 147 -8.54 16.13 11.66
N GLU A 148 -8.82 14.85 11.88
CA GLU A 148 -10.18 14.31 11.89
C GLU A 148 -11.02 14.95 13.01
N GLU A 149 -10.46 15.11 14.21
CA GLU A 149 -11.15 15.72 15.36
C GLU A 149 -11.43 17.21 15.14
N THR A 150 -10.47 17.94 14.57
CA THR A 150 -10.58 19.39 14.32
C THR A 150 -11.53 19.69 13.17
N TRP A 151 -11.33 19.04 12.02
CA TRP A 151 -12.01 19.41 10.77
C TRP A 151 -13.24 18.57 10.48
N LYS A 152 -13.38 17.40 11.13
CA LYS A 152 -14.47 16.44 10.95
C LYS A 152 -14.85 16.27 9.48
N PRO A 153 -13.92 15.86 8.59
CA PRO A 153 -14.15 15.79 7.15
C PRO A 153 -15.47 15.11 6.76
N LEU A 154 -15.81 14.00 7.43
CA LEU A 154 -17.01 13.22 7.15
C LEU A 154 -18.34 13.91 7.53
N GLN A 155 -18.27 15.04 8.25
CA GLN A 155 -19.43 15.87 8.62
C GLN A 155 -19.59 17.11 7.72
N ARG A 156 -18.68 17.33 6.78
CA ARG A 156 -18.74 18.46 5.83
C ARG A 156 -19.75 18.16 4.74
N GLU A 157 -20.65 19.10 4.46
CA GLU A 157 -21.74 18.93 3.48
C GLU A 157 -21.23 18.52 2.08
N ALA A 158 -20.17 19.18 1.59
CA ALA A 158 -19.55 18.86 0.30
C ALA A 158 -19.05 17.40 0.25
N ILE A 159 -18.48 16.89 1.35
CA ILE A 159 -17.98 15.51 1.42
C ILE A 159 -19.15 14.53 1.57
N GLN A 160 -20.16 14.85 2.40
CA GLN A 160 -21.34 13.99 2.60
C GLN A 160 -22.09 13.73 1.29
N ARG A 161 -22.32 14.76 0.48
CA ARG A 161 -22.95 14.62 -0.84
C ARG A 161 -22.19 13.62 -1.73
N GLN A 162 -20.87 13.76 -1.80
CA GLN A 162 -20.04 12.83 -2.58
C GLN A 162 -20.08 11.40 -2.02
N ARG A 163 -20.08 11.25 -0.69
CA ARG A 163 -20.15 9.94 -0.02
C ARG A 163 -21.48 9.23 -0.27
N GLU A 164 -22.59 9.95 -0.26
CA GLU A 164 -23.91 9.40 -0.58
C GLU A 164 -23.94 8.83 -1.99
N ASP A 165 -23.35 9.54 -2.97
CA ASP A 165 -23.29 9.07 -4.34
C ASP A 165 -22.34 7.87 -4.51
N ILE A 166 -21.20 7.85 -3.80
CA ILE A 166 -20.32 6.68 -3.75
C ILE A 166 -21.07 5.47 -3.18
N LEU A 167 -21.85 5.64 -2.10
CA LEU A 167 -22.63 4.56 -1.50
C LEU A 167 -23.70 4.03 -2.44
N LYS A 168 -24.38 4.89 -3.21
CA LYS A 168 -25.34 4.47 -4.24
C LYS A 168 -24.66 3.62 -5.32
N LEU A 169 -23.48 4.04 -5.79
CA LEU A 169 -22.72 3.27 -6.78
C LEU A 169 -22.26 1.91 -6.22
N LEU A 170 -21.81 1.89 -4.96
CA LEU A 170 -21.35 0.66 -4.30
C LEU A 170 -22.47 -0.33 -4.01
N ALA A 171 -23.72 0.13 -3.80
CA ALA A 171 -24.84 -0.72 -3.42
C ALA A 171 -25.08 -1.89 -4.40
N ASP A 172 -24.83 -1.66 -5.69
CA ASP A 172 -25.01 -2.65 -6.75
C ASP A 172 -23.71 -3.40 -7.12
N CYS A 173 -22.60 -3.09 -6.44
CA CYS A 173 -21.28 -3.63 -6.74
C CYS A 173 -20.87 -4.70 -5.71
N PRO A 174 -20.98 -6.00 -5.99
CA PRO A 174 -20.38 -7.03 -5.12
C PRO A 174 -18.85 -6.98 -5.06
N ASN A 175 -18.20 -6.43 -6.10
CA ASN A 175 -16.74 -6.41 -6.23
C ASN A 175 -16.20 -4.97 -6.20
N VAL A 176 -14.99 -4.82 -5.66
CA VAL A 176 -14.20 -3.58 -5.67
C VAL A 176 -12.82 -3.91 -6.23
N ALA A 177 -12.47 -3.28 -7.35
CA ALA A 177 -11.14 -3.35 -7.95
C ALA A 177 -10.37 -2.06 -7.64
N ILE A 178 -9.15 -2.18 -7.11
CA ILE A 178 -8.33 -1.03 -6.70
C ILE A 178 -6.99 -1.08 -7.43
N ALA A 179 -6.83 -0.15 -8.36
CA ALA A 179 -5.72 -0.12 -9.28
C ALA A 179 -4.44 0.50 -8.71
N GLY A 180 -3.36 0.33 -9.48
CA GLY A 180 -2.11 1.06 -9.29
C GLY A 180 -2.20 2.56 -9.61
N GLY A 181 -1.08 3.26 -9.41
CA GLY A 181 -0.92 4.69 -9.66
C GLY A 181 -0.13 5.36 -8.52
N HIS A 182 -0.45 6.61 -8.19
CA HIS A 182 0.24 7.33 -7.12
C HIS A 182 -0.36 7.01 -5.74
N VAL A 183 0.31 6.14 -4.96
CA VAL A 183 -0.23 5.62 -3.69
C VAL A 183 -0.62 6.70 -2.67
N ALA A 184 0.16 7.78 -2.54
CA ALA A 184 -0.17 8.87 -1.62
C ALA A 184 -1.49 9.58 -1.99
N VAL A 185 -1.72 9.81 -3.29
CA VAL A 185 -2.96 10.44 -3.79
C VAL A 185 -4.12 9.48 -3.56
N LEU A 186 -3.97 8.22 -3.97
CA LEU A 186 -4.98 7.17 -3.79
C LEU A 186 -5.44 7.07 -2.33
N LEU A 187 -4.49 6.82 -1.42
CA LEU A 187 -4.76 6.66 0.00
C LEU A 187 -5.46 7.91 0.56
N ASN A 188 -4.99 9.10 0.17
CA ASN A 188 -5.58 10.35 0.64
C ASN A 188 -7.05 10.50 0.21
N ARG A 189 -7.37 10.17 -1.05
CA ARG A 189 -8.74 10.20 -1.57
C ARG A 189 -9.63 9.15 -0.90
N MET A 190 -9.15 7.91 -0.80
CA MET A 190 -9.89 6.83 -0.14
C MET A 190 -10.17 7.14 1.34
N ARG A 191 -9.20 7.73 2.05
CA ARG A 191 -9.38 8.15 3.44
C ARG A 191 -10.37 9.30 3.57
N LEU A 192 -10.29 10.30 2.69
CA LEU A 192 -11.18 11.48 2.73
C LEU A 192 -12.66 11.10 2.67
N PHE A 193 -13.01 10.15 1.80
CA PHE A 193 -14.40 9.72 1.63
C PHE A 193 -14.79 8.55 2.55
N GLY A 194 -13.87 8.07 3.40
CA GLY A 194 -14.14 7.00 4.37
C GLY A 194 -14.34 5.63 3.72
N LEU A 195 -13.60 5.33 2.65
CA LEU A 195 -13.82 4.11 1.85
C LEU A 195 -13.61 2.82 2.63
N LYS A 196 -12.76 2.83 3.67
CA LYS A 196 -12.46 1.65 4.49
C LYS A 196 -13.74 0.92 4.92
N ASP A 197 -14.66 1.67 5.54
CA ASP A 197 -15.90 1.09 6.07
C ASP A 197 -16.91 0.79 4.96
N MET A 198 -16.84 1.52 3.85
CA MET A 198 -17.74 1.32 2.71
C MET A 198 -17.44 0.03 1.95
N ILE A 199 -16.17 -0.35 1.81
CA ILE A 199 -15.75 -1.47 0.96
C ILE A 199 -15.43 -2.76 1.74
N ASP A 200 -15.44 -2.73 3.08
CA ASP A 200 -15.07 -3.89 3.91
C ASP A 200 -15.98 -5.11 3.67
N LYS A 201 -17.20 -4.91 3.19
CA LYS A 201 -18.14 -6.00 2.87
C LYS A 201 -18.25 -6.34 1.39
N HIS A 202 -17.20 -6.06 0.61
CA HIS A 202 -17.14 -6.35 -0.84
C HIS A 202 -16.04 -7.37 -1.12
N HIS A 203 -16.06 -8.06 -2.25
CA HIS A 203 -14.87 -8.75 -2.74
C HIS A 203 -13.84 -7.71 -3.20
N ILE A 204 -12.58 -7.80 -2.75
CA ILE A 204 -11.54 -6.82 -3.10
C ILE A 204 -10.46 -7.48 -3.94
N ILE A 205 -10.18 -6.88 -5.09
CA ILE A 205 -9.01 -7.17 -5.93
C ILE A 205 -8.15 -5.91 -5.97
N ALA A 206 -6.91 -5.98 -5.51
CA ALA A 206 -6.03 -4.83 -5.47
C ALA A 206 -4.65 -5.17 -6.03
N TRP A 207 -4.01 -4.20 -6.70
CA TRP A 207 -2.65 -4.37 -7.20
C TRP A 207 -1.86 -3.08 -7.10
N SER A 208 -0.53 -3.21 -7.14
CA SER A 208 0.39 -2.07 -7.08
C SER A 208 0.05 -1.13 -5.91
N ALA A 209 -0.18 0.15 -6.19
CA ALA A 209 -0.53 1.15 -5.17
C ALA A 209 -1.84 0.83 -4.42
N GLY A 210 -2.81 0.18 -5.06
CA GLY A 210 -4.06 -0.23 -4.41
C GLY A 210 -3.79 -1.22 -3.28
N ALA A 211 -2.97 -2.24 -3.53
CA ALA A 211 -2.59 -3.22 -2.51
C ALA A 211 -1.84 -2.55 -1.33
N MET A 212 -0.91 -1.64 -1.65
CA MET A 212 -0.19 -0.87 -0.64
C MET A 212 -1.13 -0.01 0.21
N ALA A 213 -2.06 0.72 -0.41
CA ALA A 213 -2.99 1.62 0.29
C ALA A 213 -3.94 0.88 1.24
N LEU A 214 -4.28 -0.37 0.93
CA LEU A 214 -5.15 -1.20 1.78
C LEU A 214 -4.41 -1.91 2.92
N SER A 215 -3.08 -2.00 2.86
CA SER A 215 -2.26 -2.64 3.89
C SER A 215 -2.18 -1.79 5.16
N GLU A 216 -1.48 -2.26 6.20
CA GLU A 216 -1.32 -1.51 7.46
C GLU A 216 -0.32 -0.36 7.32
N HIS A 217 0.76 -0.60 6.58
CA HIS A 217 1.78 0.41 6.27
C HIS A 217 1.93 0.59 4.76
N VAL A 218 2.03 1.85 4.34
CA VAL A 218 2.41 2.20 2.98
C VAL A 218 3.91 2.41 2.94
N VAL A 219 4.65 1.41 2.47
CA VAL A 219 6.10 1.49 2.34
C VAL A 219 6.49 1.87 0.92
N LEU A 220 7.19 3.00 0.74
CA LEU A 220 7.83 3.34 -0.52
C LEU A 220 9.20 2.70 -0.58
N PHE A 221 9.57 2.14 -1.72
CA PHE A 221 10.85 1.48 -1.88
C PHE A 221 11.35 1.62 -3.30
N HIS A 222 12.63 1.98 -3.42
CA HIS A 222 13.39 1.87 -4.65
C HIS A 222 14.89 1.89 -4.30
N ASP A 223 15.63 0.83 -4.61
CA ASP A 223 17.06 0.76 -4.30
C ASP A 223 17.94 1.60 -5.23
N SER A 224 17.39 2.06 -6.36
CA SER A 224 18.12 2.79 -7.41
C SER A 224 17.23 3.78 -8.17
N PRO A 225 16.54 4.72 -7.50
CA PRO A 225 15.79 5.76 -8.19
C PRO A 225 16.75 6.72 -8.91
N PRO A 226 16.25 7.50 -9.89
CA PRO A 226 17.07 8.42 -10.69
C PRO A 226 17.90 9.43 -9.87
N GLN A 227 17.47 9.76 -8.65
CA GLN A 227 18.12 10.71 -7.75
C GLN A 227 19.18 10.08 -6.81
N GLY A 228 19.48 8.79 -6.94
CA GLY A 228 20.49 8.09 -6.13
C GLY A 228 19.88 7.04 -5.19
N ARG A 229 20.72 6.27 -4.47
CA ARG A 229 20.27 5.20 -3.56
C ARG A 229 19.23 5.75 -2.57
N SER A 230 18.08 5.08 -2.45
CA SER A 230 17.05 5.38 -1.47
C SER A 230 16.80 4.17 -0.58
N ASN A 231 16.29 4.45 0.61
CA ASN A 231 15.93 3.46 1.61
C ASN A 231 14.42 3.19 1.52
N PRO A 232 13.96 1.95 1.71
CA PRO A 232 12.55 1.71 1.96
C PRO A 232 12.08 2.59 3.12
N GLU A 233 11.00 3.32 2.95
CA GLU A 233 10.47 4.28 3.91
C GLU A 233 8.99 4.05 4.15
N ILE A 234 8.53 4.14 5.40
CA ILE A 234 7.10 4.23 5.68
C ILE A 234 6.66 5.65 5.29
N LEU A 235 5.71 5.75 4.37
CA LEU A 235 5.11 7.02 3.95
C LEU A 235 3.94 7.42 4.86
N ASP A 236 3.09 6.44 5.17
CA ASP A 236 1.84 6.64 5.88
C ASP A 236 1.33 5.29 6.44
N VAL A 237 0.30 5.36 7.29
CA VAL A 237 -0.55 4.21 7.62
C VAL A 237 -1.58 3.99 6.51
N GLY A 238 -1.76 2.75 6.06
CA GLY A 238 -2.80 2.44 5.09
C GLY A 238 -4.19 2.37 5.72
N LEU A 239 -5.16 1.82 4.97
CA LEU A 239 -6.52 1.61 5.49
C LEU A 239 -6.62 0.41 6.45
N GLY A 240 -5.67 -0.53 6.38
CA GLY A 240 -5.63 -1.71 7.25
C GLY A 240 -6.74 -2.73 6.98
N LEU A 241 -7.17 -2.84 5.70
CA LEU A 241 -8.09 -3.87 5.22
C LEU A 241 -7.36 -5.17 4.83
N LEU A 242 -6.06 -5.08 4.52
CA LEU A 242 -5.18 -6.22 4.24
C LEU A 242 -4.12 -6.30 5.34
N ARG A 243 -4.47 -6.93 6.46
CA ARG A 243 -3.60 -7.03 7.65
C ARG A 243 -2.56 -8.14 7.50
N GLY A 244 -1.40 -7.98 8.13
CA GLY A 244 -0.35 -9.01 8.18
C GLY A 244 0.45 -9.21 6.89
N ILE A 245 0.34 -8.31 5.91
CA ILE A 245 1.06 -8.38 4.65
C ILE A 245 1.74 -7.06 4.29
N LEU A 246 2.93 -7.16 3.71
CA LEU A 246 3.65 -6.05 3.09
C LEU A 246 3.82 -6.34 1.59
N PRO A 247 2.92 -5.84 0.73
CA PRO A 247 3.03 -6.04 -0.72
C PRO A 247 4.13 -5.14 -1.30
N LEU A 248 5.05 -5.74 -2.05
CA LEU A 248 6.16 -5.06 -2.72
C LEU A 248 5.99 -5.18 -4.25
N PRO A 249 5.10 -4.36 -4.86
CA PRO A 249 4.87 -4.40 -6.29
C PRO A 249 6.06 -3.92 -7.14
N HIS A 250 6.21 -4.50 -8.33
CA HIS A 250 7.34 -4.28 -9.25
C HIS A 250 8.70 -4.58 -8.60
N ALA A 251 8.75 -5.61 -7.74
CA ALA A 251 9.92 -5.92 -6.92
C ALA A 251 11.20 -6.07 -7.74
N LYS A 252 11.19 -6.79 -8.88
CA LYS A 252 12.37 -6.96 -9.75
C LYS A 252 12.96 -5.66 -10.27
N ARG A 253 12.14 -4.62 -10.45
CA ARG A 253 12.58 -3.31 -10.97
C ARG A 253 13.01 -2.35 -9.86
N ARG A 254 12.39 -2.47 -8.69
CA ARG A 254 12.56 -1.52 -7.59
C ARG A 254 13.54 -1.99 -6.52
N LEU A 255 13.68 -3.29 -6.35
CA LEU A 255 14.52 -3.91 -5.32
C LEU A 255 15.66 -4.71 -5.95
N LYS A 256 16.83 -4.64 -5.33
CA LYS A 256 17.98 -5.46 -5.66
C LYS A 256 17.87 -6.81 -4.97
N LEU A 257 16.92 -7.61 -5.45
CA LEU A 257 16.54 -8.92 -4.91
C LEU A 257 17.66 -9.99 -4.88
N LYS A 258 18.84 -9.69 -5.44
CA LYS A 258 20.02 -10.57 -5.40
C LYS A 258 21.03 -10.17 -4.31
N GLU A 259 20.92 -8.96 -3.75
CA GLU A 259 21.75 -8.50 -2.63
C GLU A 259 21.12 -9.03 -1.33
N ARG A 260 21.64 -10.16 -0.82
CA ARG A 260 21.08 -10.85 0.36
C ARG A 260 20.93 -9.93 1.56
N ASP A 261 21.92 -9.09 1.80
CA ASP A 261 21.93 -8.16 2.94
C ASP A 261 20.75 -7.19 2.89
N ARG A 262 20.42 -6.66 1.72
CA ARG A 262 19.26 -5.77 1.54
C ARG A 262 17.95 -6.49 1.77
N VAL A 263 17.83 -7.69 1.23
CA VAL A 263 16.64 -8.52 1.40
C VAL A 263 16.47 -8.90 2.88
N GLY A 264 17.56 -9.29 3.55
CA GLY A 264 17.57 -9.70 4.94
C GLY A 264 17.21 -8.55 5.88
N ILE A 265 17.83 -7.38 5.71
CA ILE A 265 17.48 -6.18 6.49
C ILE A 265 16.00 -5.83 6.29
N LEU A 266 15.51 -5.81 5.04
CA LEU A 266 14.11 -5.46 4.78
C LEU A 266 13.14 -6.47 5.41
N ALA A 267 13.41 -7.77 5.28
CA ALA A 267 12.58 -8.83 5.85
C ALA A 267 12.58 -8.78 7.38
N ARG A 268 13.75 -8.64 8.02
CA ARG A 268 13.85 -8.52 9.48
C ARG A 268 13.17 -7.26 9.97
N ARG A 269 13.40 -6.11 9.33
CA ARG A 269 12.76 -4.84 9.69
C ARG A 269 11.23 -4.95 9.76
N PHE A 270 10.62 -5.65 8.81
CA PHE A 270 9.18 -5.85 8.73
C PHE A 270 8.75 -7.29 9.10
N LYS A 271 9.44 -7.94 10.05
CA LYS A 271 9.20 -9.35 10.43
C LYS A 271 7.76 -9.69 10.85
N GLU A 272 7.01 -8.68 11.34
CA GLU A 272 5.60 -8.82 11.70
C GLU A 272 4.67 -8.99 10.48
N PHE A 273 5.17 -8.77 9.27
CA PHE A 273 4.40 -8.84 8.03
C PHE A 273 4.94 -9.90 7.08
N LEU A 274 4.05 -10.57 6.35
CA LEU A 274 4.45 -11.35 5.19
C LEU A 274 4.95 -10.41 4.08
N CYS A 275 6.27 -10.28 3.94
CA CYS A 275 6.90 -9.43 2.93
C CYS A 275 6.89 -10.12 1.56
N VAL A 276 6.02 -9.69 0.64
CA VAL A 276 5.84 -10.37 -0.66
C VAL A 276 6.31 -9.50 -1.82
N ALA A 277 7.34 -9.97 -2.54
CA ALA A 277 7.72 -9.45 -3.84
C ALA A 277 6.68 -9.84 -4.90
N LEU A 278 6.08 -8.84 -5.52
CA LEU A 278 5.00 -8.98 -6.49
C LEU A 278 5.40 -8.38 -7.84
N ASP A 279 5.68 -9.25 -8.80
CA ASP A 279 5.96 -8.92 -10.20
C ASP A 279 4.79 -9.34 -11.10
N GLU A 280 4.88 -9.07 -12.40
CA GLU A 280 3.79 -9.37 -13.34
C GLU A 280 3.45 -10.88 -13.34
N GLY A 281 2.15 -11.20 -13.16
CA GLY A 281 1.66 -12.57 -13.05
C GLY A 281 1.71 -13.18 -11.64
N ASP A 282 2.09 -12.41 -10.61
CA ASP A 282 2.05 -12.85 -9.22
C ASP A 282 0.67 -12.61 -8.58
N ARG A 283 0.30 -13.45 -7.61
CA ARG A 283 -0.95 -13.34 -6.83
C ARG A 283 -0.74 -13.78 -5.39
N VAL A 284 -1.52 -13.21 -4.49
CA VAL A 284 -1.63 -13.61 -3.09
C VAL A 284 -3.09 -13.55 -2.68
N ASP A 285 -3.59 -14.61 -2.05
CA ASP A 285 -4.95 -14.70 -1.54
C ASP A 285 -4.96 -14.65 -0.01
N LEU A 286 -5.92 -13.95 0.57
CA LEU A 286 -6.22 -14.10 2.00
C LEU A 286 -6.91 -15.44 2.22
N ILE A 287 -6.38 -16.25 3.16
CA ILE A 287 -7.01 -17.51 3.57
C ILE A 287 -7.87 -17.30 4.82
N GLU A 288 -7.31 -16.58 5.79
CA GLU A 288 -7.96 -16.14 7.02
C GLU A 288 -7.31 -14.83 7.46
N GLU A 289 -7.91 -14.09 8.40
CA GLU A 289 -7.40 -12.78 8.83
C GLU A 289 -5.91 -12.86 9.22
N GLY A 290 -5.08 -11.99 8.64
CA GLY A 290 -3.64 -11.98 8.85
C GLY A 290 -2.83 -13.05 8.11
N HIS A 291 -3.48 -14.05 7.52
CA HIS A 291 -2.80 -15.19 6.90
C HIS A 291 -3.01 -15.23 5.39
N TRP A 292 -1.91 -15.06 4.68
CA TRP A 292 -1.88 -14.92 3.24
C TRP A 292 -1.21 -16.12 2.59
N ARG A 293 -1.76 -16.56 1.46
CA ARG A 293 -1.17 -17.61 0.63
C ARG A 293 -0.67 -17.00 -0.67
N PRO A 294 0.65 -16.84 -0.82
CA PRO A 294 1.26 -16.59 -2.12
C PRO A 294 0.86 -17.70 -3.10
N ARG A 295 0.58 -17.30 -4.34
CA ARG A 295 0.24 -18.21 -5.44
C ARG A 295 1.20 -17.98 -6.61
N TRP A 296 1.37 -19.01 -7.42
CA TRP A 296 2.17 -18.99 -8.64
C TRP A 296 3.63 -18.56 -8.42
N SER A 297 4.07 -17.46 -9.03
CA SER A 297 5.46 -16.98 -8.95
C SER A 297 5.72 -15.93 -7.87
N ALA A 298 4.72 -15.62 -7.02
CA ALA A 298 4.90 -14.71 -5.90
C ALA A 298 6.01 -15.21 -4.96
N ARG A 299 6.89 -14.31 -4.53
CA ARG A 299 8.05 -14.64 -3.70
C ARG A 299 8.01 -13.90 -2.37
N VAL A 300 8.27 -14.62 -1.29
CA VAL A 300 8.36 -14.07 0.07
C VAL A 300 9.82 -13.77 0.38
N LEU A 301 10.10 -12.56 0.88
CA LEU A 301 11.41 -12.20 1.40
C LEU A 301 11.64 -12.88 2.75
N ARG A 302 12.83 -13.45 2.93
CA ARG A 302 13.23 -14.12 4.18
C ARG A 302 14.30 -13.33 4.91
N GLU A 303 14.35 -13.52 6.22
CA GLU A 303 15.32 -12.89 7.12
C GLU A 303 16.77 -13.28 6.82
N ASP A 304 17.00 -14.44 6.20
CA ASP A 304 18.31 -14.89 5.70
C ASP A 304 18.75 -14.22 4.39
N GLY A 305 17.95 -13.28 3.88
CA GLY A 305 18.22 -12.56 2.63
C GLY A 305 17.84 -13.32 1.37
N THR A 306 17.20 -14.49 1.49
CA THR A 306 16.72 -15.27 0.34
C THR A 306 15.26 -14.96 -0.01
N LEU A 307 14.82 -15.49 -1.15
CA LEU A 307 13.43 -15.43 -1.60
C LEU A 307 12.84 -16.84 -1.60
N LYS A 308 11.75 -17.06 -0.85
CA LYS A 308 10.95 -18.29 -0.96
C LYS A 308 9.92 -18.11 -2.06
N GLN A 309 9.93 -18.96 -3.08
CA GLN A 309 8.80 -19.06 -3.98
C GLN A 309 7.62 -19.71 -3.26
N ALA A 310 6.40 -19.25 -3.53
CA ALA A 310 5.18 -19.92 -3.10
C ALA A 310 5.24 -21.43 -3.46
N GLU A 311 4.92 -22.31 -2.52
CA GLU A 311 4.63 -23.70 -2.86
C GLU A 311 3.35 -23.72 -3.70
N ALA A 312 3.36 -24.45 -4.82
CA ALA A 312 2.27 -24.51 -5.79
C ALA A 312 0.99 -25.13 -5.21
#